data_AF-A0A1Y3N914-F1
#
_entry.id   AF-A0A1Y3N914-F1
#
_cell.length_a   1.000
_cell.length_b   1.000
_cell.length_c   1.000
_cell.angle_alpha   90.00
_cell.angle_beta   90.00
_cell.angle_gamma   90.00
#
_symmetry.space_group_name_H-M   'P 1'
#
loop_
_entity.id
_entity.type
_entity.pdbx_description
1 polymer ?
#
loop_
_entity_poly.entity_id
_entity_poly.type
_entity_poly.pdbx_seq_one_letter_code
_entity_poly.pdbx_strand_id
1 'polypeptide(L)'
;VLQITSEGTELILPSGAHIGHREYKRYYDQNLRYNYEPESVAINRLTQKYKALGYYNIGSSGMTIEQERLAKMKAAREELREYQRRKETLGIKNNKLQKHFRAQII
;
A
#
# COMPACT_ATOMS: atom_id res chain seq x y z
N VAL A 1 23.19 49.27 -26.00
CA VAL A 1 24.46 49.12 -25.25
C VAL A 1 24.57 47.67 -24.82
N LEU A 2 25.75 47.05 -24.93
CA LEU A 2 25.98 45.68 -24.44
C LEU A 2 25.99 45.71 -22.92
N GLN A 3 25.24 44.80 -22.29
CA GLN A 3 25.17 44.70 -20.83
C GLN A 3 25.63 43.31 -20.40
N ILE A 4 26.53 43.25 -19.42
CA ILE A 4 26.97 42.00 -18.80
C ILE A 4 26.20 41.86 -17.49
N THR A 5 25.66 40.68 -17.20
CA THR A 5 25.03 40.38 -15.90
C THR A 5 26.02 40.55 -14.75
N SER A 6 25.54 40.87 -13.53
CA SER A 6 26.41 41.07 -12.35
C SER A 6 27.36 39.89 -12.10
N GLU A 7 26.89 38.67 -12.37
CA GLU A 7 27.62 37.43 -12.17
C GLU A 7 28.55 37.07 -13.34
N GLY A 8 28.56 37.85 -14.42
CA GLY A 8 29.36 37.57 -15.62
C GLY A 8 28.93 36.33 -16.42
N THR A 9 27.74 35.79 -16.14
CA THR A 9 27.25 34.54 -16.73
C THR A 9 26.69 34.71 -18.14
N GLU A 10 26.11 35.88 -18.42
CA GLU A 10 25.44 36.17 -19.68
C GLU A 10 25.79 37.57 -20.20
N LEU A 11 25.82 37.68 -21.53
CA LEU A 11 25.92 38.93 -22.28
C LEU A 11 24.55 39.23 -22.90
N ILE A 12 23.98 40.37 -22.54
CA ILE A 12 22.69 40.86 -23.05
C ILE A 12 22.96 41.80 -24.23
N LEU A 13 22.44 41.43 -25.40
CA LEU A 13 22.50 42.23 -26.61
C LEU A 13 21.47 43.37 -26.59
N PRO A 14 21.68 44.46 -27.35
CA PRO A 14 20.66 45.51 -27.51
C PRO A 14 19.34 45.02 -28.10
N SER A 15 19.36 43.87 -28.78
CA SER A 15 18.17 43.18 -29.29
C SER A 15 17.37 42.44 -28.20
N GLY A 16 17.89 42.35 -26.98
CA GLY A 16 17.32 41.54 -25.90
C GLY A 16 17.69 40.06 -25.98
N ALA A 17 18.54 39.64 -26.92
CA ALA A 17 19.07 38.28 -26.94
C ALA A 17 20.12 38.08 -25.84
N HIS A 18 20.05 36.93 -25.17
CA HIS A 18 20.99 36.50 -24.12
C HIS A 18 22.02 35.53 -24.70
N ILE A 19 23.31 35.83 -24.53
CA ILE A 19 24.42 34.97 -24.95
C ILE A 19 25.11 34.43 -23.70
N GLY A 20 25.16 33.10 -23.55
CA GLY A 20 25.80 32.44 -22.42
C GLY A 20 27.33 32.45 -22.47
N HIS A 21 27.96 32.35 -21.29
CA HIS A 21 29.43 32.28 -21.18
C HIS A 21 29.98 30.91 -21.62
N ARG A 22 31.14 30.89 -22.28
CA ARG A 22 31.77 29.64 -22.79
C ARG A 22 32.09 28.62 -21.71
N GLU A 23 32.32 29.06 -20.47
CA GLU A 23 32.59 28.17 -19.33
C GLU A 23 31.39 27.28 -18.98
N TYR A 24 30.17 27.72 -19.32
CA TYR A 24 28.95 26.94 -19.10
C TYR A 24 28.55 26.07 -20.30
N LYS A 25 29.39 25.98 -21.35
CA LYS A 25 29.10 25.16 -22.54
C LYS A 25 28.67 23.74 -22.18
N ARG A 26 29.34 23.11 -21.20
CA ARG A 26 28.99 21.78 -20.70
C ARG A 26 27.54 21.68 -20.23
N TYR A 27 26.98 22.74 -19.65
CA TYR A 27 25.59 22.78 -19.18
C TYR A 27 24.60 23.09 -20.29
N TYR A 28 24.96 23.98 -21.23
CA TYR A 28 24.13 24.27 -22.40
C TYR A 28 23.99 23.08 -23.35
N ASP A 29 25.02 22.25 -23.44
CA ASP A 29 25.00 21.01 -24.23
C ASP A 29 24.21 19.88 -23.54
N GLN A 30 23.70 20.08 -22.31
CA GLN A 30 22.93 19.05 -21.60
C GLN A 30 21.55 18.85 -22.21
N ASN A 31 21.26 17.60 -22.58
CA ASN A 31 19.91 17.17 -22.88
C ASN A 31 19.25 16.58 -21.62
N LEU A 32 18.67 17.45 -20.80
CA LEU A 32 17.93 17.04 -19.60
C LEU A 32 16.60 16.40 -20.02
N ARG A 33 16.35 15.16 -19.59
CA ARG A 33 15.05 14.52 -19.77
C ARG A 33 14.04 15.22 -18.87
N TYR A 34 13.16 16.02 -19.47
CA TYR A 34 12.11 16.79 -18.78
C TYR A 34 11.11 15.92 -17.99
N ASN A 35 11.01 14.63 -18.31
CA ASN A 35 10.03 13.72 -17.75
C ASN A 35 10.71 12.58 -16.99
N TYR A 36 11.38 12.88 -15.87
CA TYR A 36 11.62 11.85 -14.87
C TYR A 36 10.36 11.77 -14.00
N GLU A 37 9.30 11.14 -14.53
CA GLU A 37 8.25 10.61 -13.66
C GLU A 37 8.97 9.71 -12.65
N PRO A 38 8.85 9.99 -11.33
CA PRO A 38 9.48 9.14 -10.33
C PRO A 38 9.06 7.71 -10.60
N GLU A 39 10.01 6.77 -10.52
CA GLU A 39 9.74 5.35 -10.80
C GLU A 39 8.52 4.85 -10.00
N SER A 40 8.34 5.38 -8.78
CA SER A 40 7.19 5.15 -7.92
C SER A 40 5.84 5.53 -8.55
N VAL A 41 5.75 6.63 -9.31
CA VAL A 41 4.52 7.06 -9.98
C VAL A 41 4.22 6.16 -11.17
N ALA A 42 5.23 5.79 -11.95
CA ALA A 42 5.10 4.87 -13.07
C ALA A 42 4.64 3.47 -12.60
N ILE A 43 5.26 2.94 -11.54
CA ILE A 43 4.88 1.67 -10.92
C ILE A 43 3.45 1.74 -10.39
N ASN A 44 3.08 2.80 -9.66
CA ASN A 44 1.72 2.94 -9.12
C ASN A 44 0.66 2.99 -10.22
N ARG A 45 0.91 3.74 -11.30
CA ARG A 45 0.01 3.81 -12.45
C ARG A 45 -0.14 2.44 -13.12
N LEU A 46 0.95 1.68 -13.24
CA LEU A 46 0.95 0.33 -13.79
C LEU A 46 0.15 -0.64 -12.90
N THR A 47 0.40 -0.63 -11.59
CA THR A 47 -0.32 -1.44 -10.60
C THR A 47 -1.82 -1.14 -10.62
N GLN A 48 -2.23 0.13 -10.74
CA GLN A 48 -3.64 0.52 -10.84
C GLN A 48 -4.30 -0.03 -12.12
N LYS A 49 -3.62 0.05 -13.26
CA LYS A 49 -4.12 -0.52 -14.53
C LYS A 49 -4.31 -2.03 -14.44
N TYR A 50 -3.35 -2.75 -13.87
CA TYR A 50 -3.46 -4.19 -13.68
C TYR A 50 -4.57 -4.57 -12.70
N LYS A 51 -4.74 -3.83 -11.59
CA LYS A 51 -5.87 -4.01 -10.66
C LYS A 51 -7.22 -3.83 -11.36
N ALA A 52 -7.36 -2.81 -12.21
CA ALA A 52 -8.60 -2.56 -12.97
C ALA A 52 -8.92 -3.69 -13.96
N LEU A 53 -7.89 -4.34 -14.51
CA LEU A 53 -8.03 -5.53 -15.36
C LEU A 53 -8.24 -6.83 -14.58
N GLY A 54 -8.36 -6.78 -13.25
CA GLY A 54 -8.56 -7.95 -12.40
C GLY A 54 -7.27 -8.68 -12.02
N TYR A 55 -6.10 -8.17 -12.39
CA TYR A 55 -4.80 -8.66 -11.95
C TYR A 55 -4.44 -8.04 -10.59
N TYR A 56 -5.00 -8.61 -9.53
CA TYR A 56 -4.63 -8.30 -8.16
C TYR A 56 -3.36 -9.09 -7.82
N ASN A 57 -2.21 -8.49 -8.14
CA ASN A 57 -0.85 -8.96 -7.82
C ASN A 57 -0.38 -10.21 -8.59
N ILE A 58 0.49 -9.98 -9.58
CA ILE A 58 1.42 -10.99 -10.10
C ILE A 58 2.42 -11.28 -8.96
N GLY A 59 2.06 -12.22 -8.09
CA GLY A 59 2.84 -12.58 -6.90
C GLY A 59 2.04 -13.30 -5.81
N SER A 60 0.71 -13.20 -5.84
CA SER A 60 -0.15 -14.05 -5.03
C SER A 60 -1.45 -14.24 -5.80
N SER A 61 -1.81 -15.49 -6.07
CA SER A 61 -3.05 -15.91 -6.72
C SER A 61 -4.29 -15.50 -5.89
N GLY A 62 -4.55 -14.20 -5.78
CA GLY A 62 -5.13 -13.60 -4.59
C GLY A 62 -6.65 -13.46 -4.54
N MET A 63 -7.36 -13.47 -5.67
CA MET A 63 -8.84 -13.33 -5.58
C MET A 63 -9.53 -14.62 -5.11
N THR A 64 -9.02 -15.80 -5.48
CA THR A 64 -9.60 -17.07 -5.02
C THR A 64 -9.06 -17.47 -3.65
N ILE A 65 -7.76 -17.29 -3.41
CA ILE A 65 -7.13 -17.65 -2.13
C ILE A 65 -7.64 -16.78 -0.99
N GLU A 66 -7.86 -15.48 -1.20
CA GLU A 66 -8.34 -14.60 -0.13
C GLU A 66 -9.81 -14.90 0.22
N GLN A 67 -10.66 -15.13 -0.78
CA GLN A 67 -12.06 -15.55 -0.56
C GLN A 67 -12.14 -16.93 0.10
N GLU A 68 -11.35 -17.90 -0.37
CA GLU A 68 -11.29 -19.25 0.22
C GLU A 68 -10.75 -19.20 1.65
N ARG A 69 -9.72 -18.39 1.91
CA ARG A 69 -9.19 -18.17 3.26
C ARG A 69 -10.23 -17.52 4.17
N LEU A 70 -10.94 -16.51 3.69
CA LEU A 70 -12.01 -15.85 4.46
C LEU A 70 -13.16 -16.83 4.74
N ALA A 71 -13.54 -17.65 3.77
CA ALA A 71 -14.56 -18.69 3.94
C ALA A 71 -14.13 -19.74 4.97
N LYS A 72 -12.89 -20.23 4.91
CA LYS A 72 -12.33 -21.17 5.90
C LYS A 72 -12.29 -20.57 7.30
N MET A 73 -11.87 -19.31 7.43
CA MET A 73 -11.87 -18.60 8.71
C MET A 73 -13.28 -18.42 9.28
N LYS A 74 -14.28 -18.15 8.42
CA LYS A 74 -15.68 -18.04 8.83
C LYS A 74 -16.22 -19.37 9.32
N ALA A 75 -15.99 -20.47 8.58
CA ALA A 75 -16.43 -21.81 8.95
C ALA A 75 -15.82 -22.26 10.30
N ALA A 76 -14.50 -22.11 10.47
CA ALA A 76 -13.83 -22.44 11.73
C ALA A 76 -14.40 -21.66 12.93
N ARG A 77 -14.78 -20.39 12.71
CA ARG A 77 -15.40 -19.56 13.75
C ARG A 77 -16.82 -20.01 14.10
N GLU A 78 -17.57 -20.52 13.14
CA GLU A 78 -18.91 -21.08 13.37
C GLU A 78 -18.82 -22.39 14.17
N GLU A 79 -17.92 -23.30 13.79
CA GLU A 79 -17.67 -24.55 14.53
C GLU A 79 -17.28 -24.30 15.98
N LEU A 80 -16.38 -23.34 16.23
CA LEU A 80 -15.97 -22.98 17.59
C LEU A 80 -17.16 -22.49 18.44
N ARG A 81 -18.07 -21.70 17.85
CA ARG A 81 -19.28 -21.22 18.56
C ARG A 81 -20.23 -22.36 18.88
N GLU A 82 -20.40 -23.33 17.98
CA GLU A 82 -21.22 -24.49 18.24
C GLU A 82 -20.64 -25.37 19.34
N TYR A 83 -19.32 -25.62 19.31
CA TYR A 83 -18.62 -26.35 20.34
C TYR A 83 -18.79 -25.69 21.72
N GLN A 84 -18.62 -24.37 21.80
CA GLN A 84 -18.82 -23.60 23.04
C GLN A 84 -20.25 -23.74 23.58
N ARG A 85 -21.27 -23.63 22.72
CA ARG A 85 -22.68 -23.82 23.11
C ARG A 85 -22.95 -25.23 23.63
N ARG A 86 -22.40 -26.26 22.98
CA ARG A 86 -22.52 -27.65 23.45
C ARG A 86 -21.83 -27.84 24.81
N LYS A 87 -20.63 -27.28 24.98
CA LYS A 87 -19.90 -27.34 26.25
C LYS A 87 -20.68 -26.68 27.39
N GLU A 88 -21.25 -25.51 27.15
CA GLU A 88 -22.07 -24.79 28.12
C GLU A 88 -23.31 -25.60 28.54
N THR A 89 -24.07 -26.08 27.56
CA THR A 89 -25.28 -26.88 27.83
C THR A 89 -24.98 -28.17 28.59
N LEU A 90 -23.87 -28.85 28.27
CA LEU A 90 -23.40 -30.02 29.03
C LEU A 90 -22.98 -29.63 30.46
N GLY A 91 -22.27 -28.52 30.63
CA GLY A 91 -21.89 -28.01 31.95
C GLY A 91 -23.11 -27.76 32.86
N ILE A 92 -24.15 -27.12 32.32
CA ILE A 92 -25.40 -26.87 33.05
C ILE A 92 -26.08 -28.19 33.44
N LYS A 93 -26.12 -29.18 32.54
CA LYS A 93 -26.69 -30.50 32.85
C LYS A 93 -25.88 -31.26 33.91
N ASN A 94 -24.55 -31.14 33.88
CA ASN A 94 -23.66 -31.80 34.83
C ASN A 94 -23.83 -31.30 36.27
N ASN A 95 -24.34 -30.08 36.49
CA ASN A 95 -24.67 -29.62 37.83
C ASN A 95 -25.69 -30.52 38.53
N LYS A 96 -26.57 -31.19 37.78
CA LYS A 96 -27.56 -32.14 38.34
C LYS A 96 -26.97 -33.51 38.71
N LEU A 97 -25.71 -33.77 38.36
CA LEU A 97 -25.04 -35.05 38.66
C LEU A 97 -24.33 -35.05 40.02
N GLN A 98 -24.40 -33.96 40.79
CA GLN A 98 -23.80 -33.89 42.12
C GLN A 98 -24.63 -34.68 43.16
N LYS A 99 -24.40 -35.99 43.24
CA LYS A 99 -25.21 -36.92 44.08
C LYS A 99 -25.12 -36.70 45.60
N HIS A 100 -24.00 -36.16 46.08
CA HIS A 100 -23.72 -35.99 47.51
C HIS A 100 -23.44 -34.53 47.86
N PHE A 101 -24.08 -33.60 47.15
CA PHE A 101 -23.96 -32.18 47.44
C PHE A 101 -24.54 -31.87 48.84
N ARG A 102 -23.77 -31.16 49.67
CA ARG A 102 -24.17 -30.70 51.00
C ARG A 102 -23.98 -29.20 51.08
N ALA A 103 -25.06 -28.45 51.28
CA ALA A 103 -24.99 -27.01 51.50
C ALA A 103 -24.28 -26.70 52.84
N GLN A 104 -23.36 -25.72 52.82
CA GLN A 104 -22.52 -25.39 53.96
C GLN A 104 -23.15 -24.36 54.91
N ILE A 105 -24.01 -23.49 54.39
CA ILE A 105 -24.69 -22.44 55.15
C ILE A 105 -26.18 -22.56 54.84
N ILE A 106 -27.00 -22.58 55.89
CA ILE A 106 -28.45 -22.41 55.83
C ILE A 106 -28.73 -20.98 56.28
#